data_AF-A0A954DX09-F1
#
_entry.id   AF-A0A954DX09-F1
#
_cell.length_a   1.000
_cell.length_b   1.000
_cell.length_c   1.000
_cell.angle_alpha   90.00
_cell.angle_beta   90.00
_cell.angle_gamma   90.00
#
_symmetry.space_group_name_H-M   'P 1'
#
loop_
_entity.id
_entity.type
_entity.pdbx_description
1 polymer ?
#
loop_
_entity_poly.entity_id
_entity_poly.type
_entity_poly.pdbx_seq_one_letter_code
_entity_poly.pdbx_strand_id
1 'polypeptide(L)'
;MTSHELERVIAYHRITKHAPGRYARSLGYMDWDTQPDPFRRFDGAPRVELPLRADALRTKYAELYEPGAVAPHPLGIDGVATFFELALGLTAWKGYGESRWSLRADPSSGNLHPTEAYAVLPSIAGVLDAGVFHYLSHDHCLEQRARVAPDR
;
A
#
# COMPACT_ATOMS: atom_id res chain seq x y z
N MET A 1 11.82 19.29 -19.35
CA MET A 1 12.65 18.08 -19.42
C MET A 1 13.81 18.39 -20.34
N THR A 2 15.04 18.36 -19.82
CA THR A 2 16.28 18.63 -20.57
C THR A 2 16.60 17.47 -21.53
N SER A 3 17.46 17.71 -22.55
CA SER A 3 17.91 16.64 -23.48
C SER A 3 18.49 15.44 -22.73
N HIS A 4 19.27 15.70 -21.69
CA HIS A 4 19.92 14.68 -20.90
C HIS A 4 18.93 13.81 -20.09
N GLU A 5 17.87 14.42 -19.54
CA GLU A 5 16.84 13.66 -18.83
C GLU A 5 16.08 12.71 -19.76
N LEU A 6 15.75 13.19 -20.97
CA LEU A 6 15.09 12.37 -21.98
C LEU A 6 15.98 11.21 -22.45
N GLU A 7 17.27 11.46 -22.68
CA GLU A 7 18.25 10.42 -23.03
C GLU A 7 18.31 9.31 -21.99
N ARG A 8 18.30 9.65 -20.69
CA ARG A 8 18.27 8.65 -19.60
C ARG A 8 17.00 7.81 -19.61
N VAL A 9 15.83 8.42 -19.80
CA VAL A 9 14.55 7.69 -19.88
C VAL A 9 14.56 6.72 -21.06
N ILE A 10 15.04 7.17 -22.23
CA ILE A 10 15.17 6.32 -23.41
C ILE A 10 16.16 5.18 -23.17
N ALA A 11 17.30 5.46 -22.55
CA ALA A 11 18.30 4.44 -22.21
C ALA A 11 17.71 3.39 -21.26
N TYR A 12 17.05 3.81 -20.18
CA TYR A 12 16.37 2.91 -19.25
C TYR A 12 15.34 2.02 -19.95
N HIS A 13 14.48 2.60 -20.78
CA HIS A 13 13.48 1.83 -21.54
C HIS A 13 14.13 0.82 -22.49
N ARG A 14 15.21 1.20 -23.18
CA ARG A 14 15.92 0.31 -24.11
C ARG A 14 16.56 -0.89 -23.41
N ILE A 15 17.11 -0.71 -22.21
CA ILE A 15 17.79 -1.80 -21.47
C ILE A 15 16.83 -2.71 -20.69
N THR A 16 15.66 -2.20 -20.29
CA THR A 16 14.69 -2.96 -19.45
C THR A 16 13.57 -3.63 -20.23
N LYS A 17 13.35 -3.31 -21.51
CA LYS A 17 12.31 -3.95 -22.32
C LYS A 17 12.69 -5.37 -22.76
N HIS A 18 11.67 -6.23 -22.87
CA HIS A 18 11.76 -7.50 -23.59
C HIS A 18 11.85 -7.28 -25.10
N ALA A 19 12.34 -8.27 -25.84
CA ALA A 19 12.34 -8.31 -27.30
C ALA A 19 11.71 -9.63 -27.78
N PRO A 20 11.21 -9.69 -29.04
CA PRO A 20 10.78 -10.96 -29.62
C PRO A 20 11.88 -12.01 -29.49
N GLY A 21 11.56 -13.14 -28.86
CA GLY A 21 12.51 -14.24 -28.62
C GLY A 21 13.56 -13.99 -27.53
N ARG A 22 13.50 -12.90 -26.76
CA ARG A 22 14.48 -12.63 -25.70
C ARG A 22 13.91 -11.80 -24.55
N TYR A 23 14.06 -12.27 -23.31
CA TYR A 23 13.77 -11.46 -22.12
C TYR A 23 14.75 -10.27 -21.97
N ALA A 24 14.39 -9.33 -21.09
CA ALA A 24 15.26 -8.24 -20.70
C ALA A 24 16.41 -8.81 -19.88
N ARG A 25 17.54 -8.10 -19.82
CA ARG A 25 18.71 -8.58 -19.09
C ARG A 25 18.35 -8.73 -17.59
N SER A 26 18.55 -9.92 -17.05
CA SER A 26 18.33 -10.27 -15.64
C SER A 26 19.28 -11.39 -15.23
N LEU A 27 19.27 -11.79 -13.95
CA LEU A 27 20.08 -12.90 -13.45
C LEU A 27 19.65 -14.26 -14.03
N GLY A 28 18.41 -14.37 -14.54
CA GLY A 28 17.88 -15.61 -15.12
C GLY A 28 17.44 -16.68 -14.11
N TYR A 29 17.63 -16.43 -12.80
CA TYR A 29 17.15 -17.25 -11.70
C TYR A 29 16.72 -16.36 -10.53
N MET A 30 16.00 -16.94 -9.56
CA MET A 30 15.62 -16.27 -8.31
C MET A 30 16.55 -16.74 -7.19
N ASP A 31 17.10 -15.79 -6.44
CA ASP A 31 17.85 -16.05 -5.22
C ASP A 31 16.88 -16.02 -4.03
N TRP A 32 16.41 -17.19 -3.63
CA TRP A 32 15.40 -17.33 -2.58
C TRP A 32 15.95 -17.05 -1.18
N ASP A 33 17.26 -17.22 -0.97
CA ASP A 33 17.91 -16.99 0.32
C ASP A 33 17.91 -15.50 0.71
N THR A 34 17.71 -14.62 -0.27
CA THR A 34 17.68 -13.16 -0.09
C THR A 34 16.31 -12.54 -0.31
N GLN A 35 15.24 -13.35 -0.32
CA GLN A 35 13.88 -12.83 -0.47
C GLN A 35 13.55 -11.85 0.68
N PRO A 36 13.16 -10.60 0.39
CA PRO A 36 12.83 -9.64 1.43
C PRO A 36 11.52 -10.02 2.13
N ASP A 37 11.40 -9.65 3.41
CA ASP A 37 10.10 -9.67 4.10
C ASP A 37 9.14 -8.74 3.32
N PRO A 38 7.97 -9.25 2.86
CA PRO A 38 7.01 -8.44 2.13
C PRO A 38 6.30 -7.39 2.99
N PHE A 39 6.55 -7.37 4.31
CA PHE A 39 5.96 -6.43 5.24
C PHE A 39 7.03 -5.68 6.01
N ARG A 40 7.19 -4.40 5.69
CA ARG A 40 8.00 -3.51 6.53
C ARG A 40 7.33 -3.32 7.89
N ARG A 41 8.10 -3.46 8.96
CA ARG A 41 7.67 -3.14 10.34
C ARG A 41 8.63 -2.15 10.96
N PHE A 42 8.12 -1.31 11.85
CA PHE A 42 8.95 -0.38 12.61
C PHE A 42 8.93 -0.76 14.09
N ASP A 43 9.92 -1.55 14.50
CA ASP A 43 10.04 -2.05 15.88
C ASP A 43 9.96 -0.91 16.91
N GLY A 44 9.10 -1.09 17.91
CA GLY A 44 8.87 -0.12 18.97
C GLY A 44 8.00 1.09 18.59
N ALA A 45 7.54 1.21 17.33
CA ALA A 45 6.61 2.27 16.95
C ALA A 45 5.26 2.06 17.67
N PRO A 46 4.64 3.12 18.24
CA PRO A 46 3.28 3.05 18.76
C PRO A 46 2.31 2.61 17.67
N ARG A 47 1.42 1.66 18.00
CA ARG A 47 0.47 1.07 17.06
C ARG A 47 -0.96 1.46 17.37
N VAL A 48 -1.74 1.68 16.32
CA VAL A 48 -3.20 1.87 16.39
C VAL A 48 -3.82 0.84 15.45
N GLU A 49 -4.55 -0.11 16.01
CA GLU A 49 -5.31 -1.10 15.23
C GLU A 49 -6.43 -0.42 14.46
N LEU A 50 -6.62 -0.84 13.21
CA LEU A 50 -7.71 -0.36 12.37
C LEU A 50 -8.83 -1.41 12.35
N PRO A 51 -10.11 -1.02 12.55
CA PRO A 51 -11.22 -1.96 12.42
C PRO A 51 -11.48 -2.33 10.96
N LEU A 52 -11.69 -3.62 10.68
CA LEU A 52 -12.20 -4.06 9.38
C LEU A 52 -13.70 -3.69 9.25
N ARG A 53 -14.03 -2.88 8.25
CA ARG A 53 -15.33 -2.24 8.06
C ARG A 53 -15.82 -2.28 6.61
N ALA A 54 -14.98 -2.67 5.64
CA ALA A 54 -15.33 -2.62 4.22
C ALA A 54 -16.61 -3.42 3.89
N ASP A 55 -16.84 -4.55 4.56
CA ASP A 55 -18.05 -5.37 4.39
C ASP A 55 -19.35 -4.65 4.80
N ALA A 56 -19.27 -3.61 5.63
CA ALA A 56 -20.42 -2.81 6.02
C ALA A 56 -20.84 -1.79 4.95
N LEU A 57 -19.98 -1.52 3.96
CA LEU A 57 -20.29 -0.59 2.88
C LEU A 57 -21.42 -1.12 2.00
N ARG A 58 -22.37 -0.23 1.70
CA ARG A 58 -23.49 -0.51 0.80
C ARG A 58 -23.35 0.14 -0.56
N THR A 59 -22.33 0.99 -0.73
CA THR A 59 -22.05 1.71 -1.96
C THR A 59 -21.78 0.73 -3.10
N LYS A 60 -22.53 0.88 -4.18
CA LYS A 60 -22.38 0.10 -5.40
C LYS A 60 -21.37 0.77 -6.32
N TYR A 61 -20.70 -0.04 -7.12
CA TYR A 61 -19.73 0.44 -8.11
C TYR A 61 -20.30 1.49 -9.07
N ALA A 62 -21.56 1.34 -9.50
CA ALA A 62 -22.22 2.27 -10.41
C ALA A 62 -22.38 3.68 -9.80
N GLU A 63 -22.62 3.77 -8.49
CA GLU A 63 -22.85 5.03 -7.77
C GLU A 63 -21.58 5.91 -7.72
N LEU A 64 -20.39 5.32 -7.92
CA LEU A 64 -19.13 6.06 -7.97
C LEU A 64 -19.06 7.05 -9.14
N TYR A 65 -19.85 6.83 -10.19
CA TYR A 65 -19.88 7.65 -11.40
C TYR A 65 -21.03 8.66 -11.41
N GLU A 66 -21.87 8.67 -10.37
CA GLU A 66 -23.02 9.57 -10.23
C GLU A 66 -22.69 10.67 -9.21
N PRO A 67 -22.50 11.93 -9.65
CA PRO A 67 -22.19 13.03 -8.73
C PRO A 67 -23.26 13.16 -7.63
N GLY A 68 -22.82 13.06 -6.37
CA GLY A 68 -23.70 13.18 -5.20
C GLY A 68 -24.43 11.90 -4.78
N ALA A 69 -24.29 10.79 -5.50
CA ALA A 69 -24.91 9.51 -5.12
C ALA A 69 -24.27 8.87 -3.88
N VAL A 70 -22.99 9.16 -3.63
CA VAL A 70 -22.26 8.65 -2.45
C VAL A 70 -22.04 9.79 -1.46
N ALA A 71 -22.62 9.65 -0.27
CA ALA A 71 -22.39 10.60 0.82
C ALA A 71 -20.92 10.52 1.28
N PRO A 72 -20.22 11.66 1.45
CA PRO A 72 -18.87 11.66 2.00
C PRO A 72 -18.85 11.08 3.43
N HIS A 73 -17.90 10.19 3.69
CA HIS A 73 -17.66 9.71 5.05
C HIS A 73 -16.77 10.73 5.80
N PRO A 74 -17.13 11.14 7.03
CA PRO A 74 -16.27 12.01 7.83
C PRO A 74 -14.89 11.38 8.07
N LEU A 75 -13.86 12.23 8.16
CA LEU A 75 -12.53 11.79 8.55
C LEU A 75 -12.55 11.37 10.03
N GLY A 76 -12.37 10.07 10.25
CA GLY A 76 -12.31 9.43 11.56
C GLY A 76 -11.68 8.05 11.41
N ILE A 77 -11.47 7.33 12.52
CA ILE A 77 -10.72 6.07 12.50
C ILE A 77 -11.38 5.01 11.60
N ASP A 78 -12.71 4.89 11.63
CA ASP A 78 -13.44 3.94 10.76
C ASP A 78 -13.26 4.27 9.27
N GLY A 79 -13.23 5.57 8.91
CA GLY A 79 -13.00 6.00 7.53
C GLY A 79 -11.57 5.71 7.05
N VAL A 80 -10.58 5.98 7.90
CA VAL A 80 -9.16 5.66 7.63
C VAL A 80 -8.96 4.15 7.50
N ALA A 81 -9.57 3.37 8.39
CA ALA A 81 -9.52 1.92 8.38
C ALA A 81 -10.11 1.35 7.09
N THR A 82 -11.34 1.76 6.76
CA THR A 82 -12.03 1.34 5.53
C THR A 82 -11.23 1.70 4.28
N PHE A 83 -10.65 2.90 4.24
CA PHE A 83 -9.81 3.32 3.12
C PHE A 83 -8.61 2.37 2.94
N PHE A 84 -7.87 2.10 4.01
CA PHE A 84 -6.69 1.23 3.92
C PHE A 84 -7.04 -0.24 3.67
N GLU A 85 -8.16 -0.73 4.20
CA GLU A 85 -8.69 -2.07 3.93
C GLU A 85 -8.96 -2.26 2.44
N LEU A 86 -9.66 -1.32 1.82
CA LEU A 86 -10.00 -1.37 0.39
C LEU A 86 -8.83 -1.05 -0.55
N ALA A 87 -7.89 -0.19 -0.12
CA ALA A 87 -6.81 0.26 -0.98
C ALA A 87 -5.60 -0.68 -0.97
N LEU A 88 -5.22 -1.17 0.21
CA LEU A 88 -3.93 -1.83 0.45
C LEU A 88 -4.02 -3.01 1.44
N GLY A 89 -5.23 -3.36 1.89
CA GLY A 89 -5.46 -4.46 2.82
C GLY A 89 -5.16 -5.82 2.22
N LEU A 90 -4.89 -6.81 3.09
CA LEU A 90 -4.79 -8.20 2.65
C LEU A 90 -6.17 -8.74 2.30
N THR A 91 -6.31 -9.35 1.13
CA THR A 91 -7.58 -9.90 0.65
C THR A 91 -7.65 -11.42 0.76
N ALA A 92 -6.50 -12.09 0.76
CA ALA A 92 -6.41 -13.54 0.95
C ALA A 92 -4.99 -13.96 1.32
N TRP A 93 -4.86 -15.20 1.80
CA TRP A 93 -3.60 -15.93 1.84
C TRP A 93 -3.72 -17.14 0.93
N LYS A 94 -2.73 -17.33 0.05
CA LYS A 94 -2.61 -18.51 -0.81
C LYS A 94 -1.46 -19.38 -0.32
N GLY A 95 -1.56 -20.67 -0.60
CA GLY A 95 -0.49 -21.62 -0.32
C GLY A 95 -0.47 -22.77 -1.32
N TYR A 96 0.72 -23.26 -1.60
CA TYR A 96 0.96 -24.44 -2.43
C TYR A 96 2.26 -25.11 -2.00
N GLY A 97 2.21 -26.41 -1.67
CA GLY A 97 3.33 -27.09 -1.01
C GLY A 97 3.68 -26.39 0.32
N GLU A 98 4.96 -26.11 0.52
CA GLU A 98 5.47 -25.39 1.69
C GLU A 98 5.39 -23.86 1.55
N SER A 99 5.06 -23.35 0.35
CA SER A 99 5.01 -21.92 0.10
C SER A 99 3.66 -21.31 0.49
N ARG A 100 3.69 -20.14 1.13
CA ARG A 100 2.51 -19.35 1.50
C ARG A 100 2.77 -17.86 1.23
N TRP A 101 1.82 -17.16 0.65
CA TRP A 101 1.94 -15.72 0.33
C TRP A 101 0.61 -15.00 0.48
N SER A 102 0.67 -13.72 0.82
CA SER A 102 -0.50 -12.84 0.93
C SER A 102 -0.88 -12.25 -0.42
N LEU A 103 -2.17 -12.05 -0.66
CA LEU A 103 -2.68 -11.17 -1.71
C LEU A 103 -3.17 -9.86 -1.09
N ARG A 104 -3.00 -8.76 -1.82
CA ARG A 104 -3.50 -7.44 -1.41
C ARG A 104 -4.60 -6.93 -2.35
N ALA A 105 -5.29 -5.89 -1.93
CA ALA A 105 -6.27 -5.18 -2.75
C ALA A 105 -5.62 -4.49 -3.96
N ASP A 106 -4.37 -4.03 -3.83
CA ASP A 106 -3.57 -3.51 -4.93
C ASP A 106 -2.87 -4.64 -5.71
N PRO A 107 -3.01 -4.71 -7.05
CA PRO A 107 -2.26 -5.68 -7.85
C PRO A 107 -0.79 -5.29 -7.96
N SER A 108 0.11 -6.27 -7.82
CA SER A 108 1.55 -6.07 -7.96
C SER A 108 2.20 -7.16 -8.81
N SER A 109 3.09 -6.77 -9.73
CA SER A 109 3.82 -7.72 -10.58
C SER A 109 4.65 -8.67 -9.72
N GLY A 110 4.47 -9.98 -9.94
CA GLY A 110 5.13 -11.02 -9.13
C GLY A 110 4.69 -11.06 -7.66
N ASN A 111 3.61 -10.35 -7.28
CA ASN A 111 3.14 -10.26 -5.90
C ASN A 111 4.21 -9.72 -4.92
N LEU A 112 5.05 -8.79 -5.38
CA LEU A 112 6.21 -8.30 -4.62
C LEU A 112 5.89 -7.08 -3.74
N HIS A 113 4.87 -6.30 -4.09
CA HIS A 113 4.41 -5.10 -3.36
C HIS A 113 5.56 -4.17 -2.88
N PRO A 114 6.33 -3.56 -3.80
CA PRO A 114 7.48 -2.71 -3.45
C PRO A 114 7.09 -1.33 -2.88
N THR A 115 5.82 -1.11 -2.58
CA THR A 115 5.25 0.18 -2.20
C THR A 115 4.77 0.12 -0.75
N GLU A 116 5.17 1.14 0.02
CA GLU A 116 4.69 1.37 1.37
C GLU A 116 3.75 2.57 1.39
N ALA A 117 2.79 2.58 2.31
CA ALA A 117 1.86 3.67 2.48
C ALA A 117 2.04 4.39 3.81
N TYR A 118 1.99 5.72 3.74
CA TYR A 118 2.05 6.58 4.90
C TYR A 118 0.85 7.53 4.88
N ALA A 119 0.17 7.65 6.02
CA ALA A 119 -0.87 8.62 6.24
C ALA A 119 -0.32 9.80 7.06
N VAL A 120 -0.58 11.01 6.59
CA VAL A 120 -0.42 12.22 7.40
C VAL A 120 -1.81 12.58 7.90
N LEU A 121 -2.05 12.40 9.20
CA LEU A 121 -3.37 12.53 9.79
C LEU A 121 -3.39 13.65 10.84
N PRO A 122 -4.48 14.42 10.93
CA PRO A 122 -4.73 15.25 12.09
C PRO A 122 -5.04 14.38 13.32
N SER A 123 -5.15 15.00 14.49
CA SER A 123 -5.62 14.29 15.68
C SER A 123 -7.04 13.75 15.46
N ILE A 124 -7.25 12.49 15.79
CA ILE A 124 -8.56 11.85 15.82
C ILE A 124 -8.90 11.64 17.30
N ALA A 125 -9.91 12.37 17.78
CA ALA A 125 -10.25 12.46 19.20
C ALA A 125 -10.39 11.07 19.84
N GLY A 126 -9.64 10.86 20.93
CA GLY A 126 -9.67 9.60 21.70
C GLY A 126 -8.96 8.42 21.04
N VAL A 127 -8.34 8.60 19.86
CA VAL A 127 -7.71 7.51 19.10
C VAL A 127 -6.23 7.77 18.84
N LEU A 128 -5.88 8.89 18.21
CA LEU A 128 -4.50 9.23 17.87
C LEU A 128 -4.27 10.74 17.82
N ASP A 129 -3.04 11.14 18.11
CA ASP A 129 -2.55 12.51 17.92
C ASP A 129 -2.14 12.75 16.46
N ALA A 130 -2.15 14.01 16.03
CA ALA A 130 -1.65 14.40 14.71
C ALA A 130 -0.23 13.87 14.45
N GLY A 131 0.00 13.35 13.25
CA GLY A 131 1.24 12.67 12.96
C GLY A 131 1.37 12.06 11.57
N VAL A 132 2.53 11.45 11.35
CA VAL A 132 2.83 10.60 10.19
C VAL A 132 2.78 9.16 10.65
N PHE A 133 2.01 8.35 9.94
CA PHE A 133 1.75 6.95 10.27
C PHE A 133 2.11 6.07 9.09
N HIS A 134 2.87 5.01 9.32
CA HIS A 134 3.07 3.93 8.36
C HIS A 134 1.88 2.96 8.44
N TYR A 135 1.30 2.55 7.32
CA TYR A 135 0.27 1.52 7.30
C TYR A 135 0.89 0.13 7.15
N LEU A 136 0.83 -0.67 8.20
CA LEU A 136 1.25 -2.06 8.19
C LEU A 136 0.12 -2.94 7.68
N SER A 137 0.17 -3.31 6.39
CA SER A 137 -0.89 -4.12 5.76
C SER A 137 -1.06 -5.50 6.39
N HIS A 138 0.01 -6.11 6.91
CA HIS A 138 -0.04 -7.45 7.52
C HIS A 138 -1.04 -7.52 8.67
N ASP A 139 -0.99 -6.53 9.56
CA ASP A 139 -1.79 -6.50 10.79
C ASP A 139 -2.99 -5.55 10.68
N HIS A 140 -3.18 -4.90 9.53
CA HIS A 140 -4.15 -3.84 9.33
C HIS A 140 -4.11 -2.79 10.46
N CYS A 141 -2.96 -2.12 10.60
CA CYS A 141 -2.76 -1.11 11.64
C CYS A 141 -1.89 0.06 11.19
N LEU A 142 -1.92 1.14 11.96
CA LEU A 142 -1.04 2.30 11.80
C LEU A 142 0.12 2.23 12.80
N GLU A 143 1.35 2.40 12.34
CA GLU A 143 2.55 2.58 13.15
C GLU A 143 2.94 4.07 13.15
N GLN A 144 2.95 4.74 14.30
CA GLN A 144 3.29 6.16 14.41
C GLN A 144 4.80 6.37 14.16
N ARG A 145 5.13 7.17 13.14
CA ARG A 145 6.51 7.46 12.71
C ARG A 145 6.98 8.84 13.12
N ALA A 146 6.07 9.80 13.18
CA ALA A 146 6.35 11.13 13.69
C ALA A 146 5.09 11.72 14.33
N ARG A 147 5.28 12.49 15.40
CA ARG A 147 4.23 13.37 15.96
C ARG A 147 4.36 14.72 15.29
N VAL A 148 3.24 15.30 14.90
CA VAL A 148 3.18 16.68 14.42
C VAL A 148 2.66 17.52 15.59
N ALA A 149 3.47 18.46 16.07
CA ALA A 149 3.00 19.40 17.07
C ALA A 149 1.83 20.21 16.49
N PRO A 150 0.79 20.52 17.27
CA PRO A 150 -0.22 21.47 16.81
C PRO A 150 0.47 22.79 16.45
N ASP A 151 0.07 23.39 15.32
CA ASP A 151 0.55 24.71 14.92
C ASP A 151 0.34 25.68 16.10
N ARG A 152 1.39 26.43 16.46
CA ARG A 152 1.36 27.43 17.53
C ARG A 152 0.53 28.65 17.13
#